data_AF-B0E4J8-F1
#
_entry.id   AF-B0E4J8-F1
#
_cell.length_a   1.000
_cell.length_b   1.000
_cell.length_c   1.000
_cell.angle_alpha   90.00
_cell.angle_beta   90.00
_cell.angle_gamma   90.00
#
_symmetry.space_group_name_H-M   'P 1'
#
loop_
_entity.id
_entity.type
_entity.pdbx_description
1 polymer ?
#
loop_
_entity_poly.entity_id
_entity_poly.type
_entity_poly.pdbx_seq_one_letter_code
_entity_poly.pdbx_strand_id
1 'polypeptide(L)'
;MHMHVTSINRPWTQQDLDIGSPEWPIIWSTFPDGADWFLEKDVALNALEKWRHDMCTGAPGHSKPIVDVIAENGNHVFGRFGRHLANDFLYYAANFPGAPCSWVCSDDACFSHFTSRIVSYTQIWQSADFLKRCGMSTNSSNPFAFNTTSDRNYTAGFIWVFRKAFVKIPQDLYNQYLREGLFNPTHKIGGLIFLFCLS
;
A
#
# COMPACT_ATOMS: atom_id res chain seq x y z
N MET A 1 -6.17 -18.57 -8.79
CA MET A 1 -4.79 -18.59 -8.27
C MET A 1 -3.87 -18.85 -9.45
N HIS A 2 -2.94 -17.96 -9.74
CA HIS A 2 -1.88 -18.18 -10.73
C HIS A 2 -0.59 -18.49 -9.97
N MET A 3 0.07 -19.60 -10.32
CA MET A 3 1.37 -19.98 -9.79
C MET A 3 2.37 -19.91 -10.94
N HIS A 4 3.42 -19.12 -10.79
CA HIS A 4 4.53 -19.06 -11.73
C HIS A 4 5.71 -19.86 -11.16
N VAL A 5 6.31 -20.72 -11.97
CA VAL A 5 7.43 -21.58 -11.56
C VAL A 5 8.61 -21.31 -12.47
N THR A 6 9.70 -20.82 -11.89
CA THR A 6 10.99 -20.65 -12.56
C THR A 6 11.84 -21.88 -12.30
N SER A 7 12.32 -22.54 -13.36
CA SER A 7 13.22 -23.69 -13.27
C SER A 7 14.60 -23.31 -13.78
N ILE A 8 15.64 -23.74 -13.06
CA ILE A 8 17.04 -23.60 -13.44
C ILE A 8 17.67 -24.99 -13.58
N ASN A 9 18.77 -25.10 -14.32
CA ASN A 9 19.43 -26.36 -14.66
C ASN A 9 20.34 -26.94 -13.55
N ARG A 10 20.24 -26.41 -12.34
CA ARG A 10 20.97 -26.82 -11.13
C ARG A 10 20.07 -26.70 -9.89
N PRO A 11 20.41 -27.33 -8.76
CA PRO A 11 19.77 -26.99 -7.50
C PRO A 11 19.94 -25.50 -7.18
N TRP A 12 18.87 -24.86 -6.71
CA TRP A 12 18.94 -23.49 -6.22
C TRP A 12 19.71 -23.45 -4.89
N THR A 13 20.32 -22.31 -4.62
CA THR A 13 21.04 -22.00 -3.40
C THR A 13 20.48 -20.72 -2.79
N GLN A 14 20.74 -20.48 -1.50
CA GLN A 14 20.31 -19.23 -0.85
C GLN A 14 20.83 -17.98 -1.58
N GLN A 15 22.03 -18.05 -2.16
CA GLN A 15 22.64 -16.94 -2.91
C GLN A 15 21.83 -16.53 -4.15
N ASP A 16 21.09 -17.46 -4.75
CA ASP A 16 20.23 -17.17 -5.90
C ASP A 16 19.01 -16.33 -5.47
N LEU A 17 18.62 -16.42 -4.20
CA LEU A 17 17.49 -15.71 -3.62
C LEU A 17 17.90 -14.42 -2.89
N ASP A 18 19.20 -14.12 -2.83
CA ASP A 18 19.69 -12.92 -2.18
C ASP A 18 19.38 -11.68 -3.05
N ILE A 19 19.06 -10.57 -2.39
CA ILE A 19 18.73 -9.32 -3.06
C ILE A 19 19.95 -8.85 -3.86
N GLY A 20 19.74 -8.57 -5.14
CA GLY A 20 20.81 -8.17 -6.06
C GLY A 20 21.59 -9.34 -6.67
N SER A 21 21.20 -10.60 -6.40
CA SER A 21 21.68 -11.74 -7.19
C SER A 21 21.28 -11.58 -8.66
N PRO A 22 22.01 -12.23 -9.60
CA PRO A 22 21.60 -12.27 -11.01
C PRO A 22 20.19 -12.83 -11.22
N GLU A 23 19.76 -13.75 -10.36
CA GLU A 23 18.46 -14.41 -10.43
C GLU A 23 17.32 -13.56 -9.85
N TRP A 24 17.59 -12.66 -8.89
CA TRP A 24 16.59 -11.82 -8.23
C TRP A 24 15.61 -11.11 -9.21
N PRO A 25 16.08 -10.34 -10.22
CA PRO A 25 15.17 -9.70 -11.17
C PRO A 25 14.40 -10.71 -12.04
N ILE A 26 14.95 -11.90 -12.26
CA ILE A 26 14.33 -12.96 -13.08
C ILE A 26 13.12 -13.55 -12.33
N ILE A 27 13.26 -13.78 -11.02
CA ILE A 27 12.19 -14.30 -10.15
C ILE A 27 10.92 -13.42 -10.26
N TRP A 28 11.11 -12.10 -10.32
CA TRP A 28 10.01 -11.13 -10.31
C TRP A 28 9.57 -10.66 -11.69
N SER A 29 10.24 -11.06 -12.76
CA SER A 29 9.97 -10.59 -14.13
C SER A 29 8.52 -10.79 -14.60
N THR A 30 7.86 -11.84 -14.12
CA THR A 30 6.44 -12.14 -14.42
C THR A 30 5.47 -11.21 -13.67
N PHE A 31 5.93 -10.54 -12.62
CA PHE A 31 5.14 -9.65 -11.75
C PHE A 31 5.84 -8.29 -11.65
N PRO A 32 5.75 -7.42 -12.68
CA PRO A 32 6.42 -6.13 -12.69
C PRO A 32 5.74 -5.15 -11.72
N ASP A 33 6.08 -5.29 -10.44
CA ASP A 33 5.48 -4.56 -9.31
C ASP A 33 6.46 -3.49 -8.77
N GLY A 34 7.70 -3.45 -9.26
CA GLY A 34 8.73 -2.56 -8.71
C GLY A 34 9.35 -3.08 -7.42
N ALA A 35 10.18 -2.25 -6.79
CA ALA A 35 10.99 -2.66 -5.65
C ALA A 35 10.15 -2.95 -4.40
N ASP A 36 10.55 -3.97 -3.65
CA ASP A 36 9.92 -4.29 -2.36
C ASP A 36 10.26 -3.23 -1.29
N TRP A 37 9.23 -2.64 -0.68
CA TRP A 37 9.38 -1.58 0.33
C TRP A 37 10.11 -1.99 1.61
N PHE A 38 10.32 -3.28 1.83
CA PHE A 38 11.08 -3.80 2.95
C PHE A 38 12.45 -4.34 2.52
N LEU A 39 12.48 -5.27 1.58
CA LEU A 39 13.70 -5.95 1.13
C LEU A 39 14.60 -4.98 0.35
N GLU A 40 14.00 -4.19 -0.55
CA GLU A 40 14.69 -3.27 -1.45
C GLU A 40 14.40 -1.80 -1.09
N LYS A 41 14.30 -1.52 0.22
CA LYS A 41 13.84 -0.23 0.75
C LYS A 41 14.52 0.98 0.12
N ASP A 42 15.85 0.96 -0.02
CA ASP A 42 16.59 2.10 -0.59
C ASP A 42 16.28 2.30 -2.08
N VAL A 43 16.08 1.21 -2.83
CA VAL A 43 15.65 1.26 -4.23
C VAL A 43 14.23 1.84 -4.33
N ALA A 44 13.31 1.39 -3.47
CA ALA A 44 11.95 1.90 -3.41
C ALA A 44 11.90 3.39 -3.04
N LEU A 45 12.72 3.84 -2.08
CA LEU A 45 12.84 5.25 -1.70
C LEU A 45 13.39 6.11 -2.84
N ASN A 46 14.43 5.64 -3.54
CA ASN A 46 14.96 6.35 -4.71
C ASN A 46 13.93 6.45 -5.84
N ALA A 47 13.16 5.39 -6.07
CA ALA A 47 12.06 5.39 -7.04
C ALA A 47 10.96 6.39 -6.65
N LEU A 48 10.63 6.48 -5.36
CA LEU A 48 9.63 7.43 -4.85
C LEU A 48 10.09 8.89 -4.99
N GLU A 49 11.37 9.19 -4.74
CA GLU A 49 11.92 10.54 -4.92
C GLU A 49 11.92 10.94 -6.40
N LYS A 50 12.29 10.02 -7.30
CA LYS A 50 12.18 10.25 -8.74
C LYS A 50 10.73 10.50 -9.15
N TRP A 51 9.79 9.68 -8.66
CA TRP A 51 8.37 9.88 -8.91
C TRP A 51 7.88 11.25 -8.44
N ARG A 52 8.34 11.71 -7.27
CA ARG A 52 8.04 13.07 -6.77
C ARG A 52 8.48 14.13 -7.77
N HIS A 53 9.71 14.04 -8.26
CA HIS A 53 10.24 14.96 -9.27
C HIS A 53 9.36 14.98 -10.53
N ASP A 54 8.96 13.82 -11.03
CA ASP A 54 8.08 13.69 -12.20
C ASP A 54 6.70 14.33 -11.95
N MET A 55 6.10 14.11 -10.77
CA MET A 55 4.80 14.71 -10.43
C MET A 55 4.88 16.24 -10.28
N CYS A 56 5.98 16.76 -9.74
CA CYS A 56 6.21 18.21 -9.61
C CYS A 56 6.49 18.89 -10.96
N THR A 57 7.04 18.17 -11.94
CA THR A 57 7.31 18.69 -13.28
C THR A 57 6.14 18.53 -14.25
N GLY A 58 5.01 17.99 -13.78
CA GLY A 58 3.80 17.83 -14.58
C GLY A 58 3.81 16.61 -15.51
N ALA A 59 4.59 15.58 -15.18
CA ALA A 59 4.60 14.33 -15.94
C ALA A 59 3.19 13.67 -15.98
N PRO A 60 2.92 12.80 -16.96
CA PRO A 60 1.65 12.09 -17.05
C PRO A 60 1.29 11.40 -15.72
N GLY A 61 0.08 11.65 -15.23
CA GLY A 61 -0.39 11.12 -13.95
C GLY A 61 -0.35 12.11 -12.78
N HIS A 62 0.28 13.29 -12.92
CA HIS A 62 0.36 14.28 -11.83
C HIS A 62 -1.01 14.71 -11.28
N SER A 63 -2.04 14.76 -12.12
CA SER A 63 -3.41 15.13 -11.74
C SER A 63 -4.30 13.93 -11.39
N LYS A 64 -3.79 12.69 -11.55
CA LYS A 64 -4.57 11.50 -11.20
C LYS A 64 -4.74 11.40 -9.68
N PRO A 65 -5.87 10.83 -9.22
CA PRO A 65 -6.04 10.47 -7.81
C PRO A 65 -4.90 9.57 -7.32
N ILE A 66 -4.32 9.91 -6.17
CA ILE A 66 -3.20 9.14 -5.60
C ILE A 66 -3.55 7.68 -5.35
N VAL A 67 -4.81 7.37 -4.99
CA VAL A 67 -5.26 5.99 -4.77
C VAL A 67 -5.20 5.14 -6.04
N ASP A 68 -5.39 5.74 -7.21
CA ASP A 68 -5.30 5.03 -8.50
C ASP A 68 -3.85 4.80 -8.88
N VAL A 69 -2.99 5.80 -8.72
CA VAL A 69 -1.56 5.67 -9.02
C VAL A 69 -0.90 4.60 -8.15
N ILE A 70 -1.21 4.56 -6.85
CA ILE A 70 -0.70 3.52 -5.94
C ILE A 70 -1.25 2.13 -6.31
N ALA A 71 -2.55 2.03 -6.62
CA ALA A 71 -3.20 0.74 -6.86
C ALA A 71 -2.90 0.13 -8.23
N GLU A 72 -2.73 0.96 -9.26
CA GLU A 72 -2.34 0.55 -10.61
C GLU A 72 -0.86 0.22 -10.66
N ASN A 73 -0.05 0.94 -9.88
CA ASN A 73 1.40 0.80 -9.78
C ASN A 73 2.12 0.74 -11.16
N GLY A 74 1.56 1.42 -12.17
CA GLY A 74 2.12 1.44 -13.53
C GLY A 74 3.46 2.17 -13.65
N ASN A 75 3.88 2.86 -12.59
CA ASN A 75 5.18 3.50 -12.47
C ASN A 75 6.22 2.64 -11.71
N HIS A 76 5.81 1.47 -11.20
CA HIS A 76 6.64 0.54 -10.43
C HIS A 76 7.27 1.16 -9.17
N VAL A 77 6.60 2.17 -8.58
CA VAL A 77 7.04 2.86 -7.36
C VAL A 77 6.40 2.23 -6.12
N PHE A 78 5.15 1.82 -6.25
CA PHE A 78 4.31 1.37 -5.16
C PHE A 78 4.22 -0.16 -5.11
N GLY A 79 5.39 -0.81 -5.13
CA GLY A 79 5.44 -2.27 -5.17
C GLY A 79 4.67 -2.94 -4.04
N ARG A 80 4.00 -4.05 -4.40
CA ARG A 80 3.09 -4.85 -3.57
C ARG A 80 1.75 -4.21 -3.28
N PHE A 81 1.53 -2.96 -3.67
CA PHE A 81 0.24 -2.32 -3.46
C PHE A 81 -0.78 -2.76 -4.49
N GLY A 82 -1.86 -3.38 -4.00
CA GLY A 82 -3.12 -3.45 -4.73
C GLY A 82 -4.10 -2.39 -4.25
N ARG A 83 -5.29 -2.37 -4.87
CA ARG A 83 -6.37 -1.43 -4.52
C ARG A 83 -6.71 -1.38 -3.03
N HIS A 84 -6.70 -2.53 -2.35
CA HIS A 84 -7.02 -2.58 -0.93
C HIS A 84 -5.95 -1.90 -0.08
N LEU A 85 -4.68 -2.21 -0.29
CA LEU A 85 -3.55 -1.59 0.41
C LEU A 85 -3.47 -0.09 0.12
N ALA A 86 -3.74 0.34 -1.11
CA ALA A 86 -3.75 1.76 -1.45
C ALA A 86 -4.75 2.54 -0.59
N ASN A 87 -5.98 2.03 -0.44
CA ASN A 87 -7.01 2.67 0.38
C ASN A 87 -6.63 2.67 1.88
N ASP A 88 -6.17 1.53 2.39
CA ASP A 88 -5.82 1.39 3.80
C ASP A 88 -4.58 2.19 4.19
N PHE A 89 -3.59 2.27 3.29
CA PHE A 89 -2.43 3.13 3.47
C PHE A 89 -2.78 4.61 3.45
N LEU A 90 -3.62 5.07 2.52
CA LEU A 90 -4.01 6.49 2.49
C LEU A 90 -4.83 6.87 3.72
N TYR A 91 -5.67 5.95 4.22
CA TYR A 91 -6.30 6.08 5.54
C TYR A 91 -5.26 6.20 6.66
N TYR A 92 -4.25 5.32 6.67
CA TYR A 92 -3.16 5.34 7.64
C TYR A 92 -2.31 6.62 7.58
N ALA A 93 -2.05 7.13 6.39
CA ALA A 93 -1.19 8.27 6.15
C ALA A 93 -1.89 9.61 6.38
N ALA A 94 -3.22 9.62 6.53
CA ALA A 94 -4.03 10.83 6.52
C ALA A 94 -3.91 11.62 5.21
N ASN A 95 -3.96 10.91 4.08
CA ASN A 95 -4.03 11.53 2.76
C ASN A 95 -5.38 11.21 2.14
N PHE A 96 -6.07 12.24 1.62
CA PHE A 96 -7.33 12.04 0.93
C PHE A 96 -7.10 11.21 -0.35
N PRO A 97 -7.82 10.10 -0.56
CA PRO A 97 -7.53 9.19 -1.69
C PRO A 97 -7.77 9.81 -3.07
N GLY A 98 -8.66 10.79 -3.15
CA GLY A 98 -8.92 11.57 -4.36
C GLY A 98 -7.95 12.72 -4.60
N ALA A 99 -6.98 12.96 -3.71
CA ALA A 99 -6.03 14.05 -3.89
C ALA A 99 -5.16 13.79 -5.14
N PRO A 100 -4.87 14.82 -5.96
CA PRO A 100 -3.97 14.66 -7.09
C PRO A 100 -2.55 14.37 -6.59
N CYS A 101 -1.81 13.53 -7.31
CA CYS A 101 -0.42 13.21 -6.97
C CYS A 101 0.45 14.46 -6.80
N SER A 102 0.24 15.49 -7.63
CA SER A 102 0.95 16.77 -7.53
C SER A 102 0.78 17.44 -6.17
N TRP A 103 -0.37 17.27 -5.50
CA TRP A 103 -0.60 17.83 -4.16
C TRP A 103 0.18 17.09 -3.07
N VAL A 104 0.27 15.76 -3.17
CA VAL A 104 1.09 14.95 -2.25
C VAL A 104 2.57 15.31 -2.38
N CYS A 105 3.02 15.67 -3.57
CA CYS A 105 4.41 16.01 -3.87
C CYS A 105 4.76 17.49 -3.67
N SER A 106 3.77 18.39 -3.57
CA SER A 106 3.97 19.85 -3.68
C SER A 106 4.72 20.48 -2.51
N ASP A 107 4.69 19.86 -1.33
CA ASP A 107 5.31 20.37 -0.12
C ASP A 107 6.24 19.33 0.49
N ASP A 108 7.41 19.78 0.96
CA ASP A 108 8.44 18.91 1.54
C ASP A 108 7.96 18.21 2.81
N ALA A 109 7.17 18.88 3.65
CA ALA A 109 6.64 18.28 4.86
C ALA A 109 5.57 17.24 4.54
N CYS A 110 4.66 17.54 3.59
CA CYS A 110 3.65 16.61 3.12
C CYS A 110 4.29 15.34 2.53
N PHE A 111 5.30 15.50 1.66
CA PHE A 111 5.98 14.37 1.04
C PHE A 111 6.84 13.58 2.03
N SER A 112 7.54 14.25 2.95
CA SER A 112 8.30 13.58 4.01
C SER A 112 7.40 12.77 4.93
N HIS A 113 6.24 13.32 5.28
CA HIS A 113 5.21 12.61 6.04
C HIS A 113 4.73 11.38 5.27
N PHE A 114 4.29 11.53 4.02
CA PHE A 114 3.87 10.41 3.17
C PHE A 114 4.93 9.30 3.07
N THR A 115 6.19 9.67 2.83
CA THR A 115 7.34 8.75 2.77
C THR A 115 7.56 8.02 4.10
N SER A 116 7.49 8.71 5.23
CA SER A 116 7.62 8.07 6.55
C SER A 116 6.48 7.08 6.82
N ARG A 117 5.26 7.42 6.37
CA ARG A 117 4.07 6.59 6.59
C ARG A 117 4.08 5.35 5.71
N ILE A 118 4.53 5.41 4.45
CA ILE A 118 4.57 4.21 3.60
C ILE A 118 5.56 3.19 4.14
N VAL A 119 6.75 3.64 4.58
CA VAL A 119 7.74 2.77 5.23
C VAL A 119 7.19 2.14 6.51
N SER A 120 6.50 2.93 7.34
CA SER A 120 5.92 2.41 8.59
C SER A 120 4.77 1.43 8.32
N TYR A 121 3.95 1.70 7.30
CA TYR A 121 2.81 0.86 6.95
C TYR A 121 3.25 -0.50 6.41
N THR A 122 4.28 -0.54 5.56
CA THR A 122 4.77 -1.81 4.97
C THR A 122 5.47 -2.70 6.00
N GLN A 123 5.98 -2.14 7.10
CA GLN A 123 6.52 -2.94 8.22
C GLN A 123 5.46 -3.76 8.96
N ILE A 124 4.17 -3.42 8.86
CA ILE A 124 3.08 -4.17 9.51
C ILE A 124 3.10 -5.65 9.07
N TRP A 125 3.42 -5.91 7.81
CA TRP A 125 3.46 -7.26 7.22
C TRP A 125 4.56 -8.16 7.77
N GLN A 126 5.47 -7.59 8.57
CA GLN A 126 6.54 -8.31 9.26
C GLN A 126 6.44 -8.22 10.76
N SER A 127 5.43 -7.52 11.27
CA SER A 127 5.20 -7.45 12.70
C SER A 127 4.93 -8.84 13.28
N ALA A 128 5.41 -9.06 14.50
CA ALA A 128 5.16 -10.31 15.22
C ALA A 128 3.66 -10.60 15.36
N ASP A 129 2.82 -9.57 15.50
CA ASP A 129 1.36 -9.72 15.56
C ASP A 129 0.78 -10.24 14.24
N PHE A 130 1.16 -9.63 13.11
CA PHE A 130 0.73 -10.08 11.79
C PHE A 130 1.15 -11.52 11.52
N LEU A 131 2.43 -11.85 11.73
CA LEU A 131 2.95 -13.20 11.49
C LEU A 131 2.27 -14.23 12.38
N LYS A 132 2.07 -13.93 13.67
CA LYS A 132 1.38 -14.83 14.61
C LYS A 132 -0.07 -15.10 14.19
N ARG A 133 -0.80 -14.05 13.80
CA ARG A 133 -2.24 -14.15 13.51
C ARG A 133 -2.54 -14.68 12.10
N CYS A 134 -1.73 -14.31 11.12
CA CYS A 134 -1.98 -14.59 9.71
C CYS A 134 -1.00 -15.62 9.11
N GLY A 135 0.27 -15.63 9.54
CA GLY A 135 1.31 -16.51 8.96
C GLY A 135 1.37 -17.91 9.58
N MET A 136 1.17 -18.03 10.90
CA MET A 136 1.43 -19.27 11.65
C MET A 136 0.19 -20.11 11.95
N SER A 137 -1.01 -19.59 11.71
CA SER A 137 -2.26 -20.27 12.08
C SER A 137 -2.76 -21.10 10.90
N THR A 138 -2.50 -22.41 10.86
CA THR A 138 -3.05 -23.31 9.83
C THR A 138 -4.35 -23.96 10.29
N ASN A 139 -5.33 -24.05 9.38
CA ASN A 139 -6.59 -24.76 9.59
C ASN A 139 -6.58 -26.19 9.01
N SER A 140 -5.52 -26.59 8.31
CA SER A 140 -5.37 -27.87 7.64
C SER A 140 -3.89 -28.28 7.55
N SER A 141 -3.65 -29.58 7.48
CA SER A 141 -2.32 -30.15 7.17
C SER A 141 -2.02 -30.17 5.67
N ASN A 142 -3.02 -29.97 4.80
CA ASN A 142 -2.80 -29.84 3.37
C ASN A 142 -2.28 -28.43 3.06
N PRO A 143 -1.05 -28.26 2.52
CA PRO A 143 -0.46 -26.96 2.23
C PRO A 143 -1.20 -26.18 1.13
N PHE A 144 -2.05 -26.84 0.34
CA PHE A 144 -2.86 -26.22 -0.71
C PHE A 144 -4.29 -25.93 -0.27
N ALA A 145 -4.68 -26.28 0.97
CA ALA A 145 -6.00 -25.94 1.48
C ALA A 145 -6.10 -24.43 1.77
N PHE A 146 -7.24 -23.84 1.41
CA PHE A 146 -7.50 -22.44 1.74
C PHE A 146 -7.55 -22.23 3.26
N ASN A 147 -6.73 -21.30 3.74
CA ASN A 147 -6.59 -21.02 5.16
C ASN A 147 -7.62 -19.97 5.63
N THR A 148 -8.82 -20.45 5.97
CA THR A 148 -9.94 -19.61 6.44
C THR A 148 -9.62 -18.86 7.74
N THR A 149 -8.77 -19.43 8.61
CA THR A 149 -8.37 -18.79 9.87
C THR A 149 -7.49 -17.57 9.59
N SER A 150 -6.47 -17.74 8.74
CA SER A 150 -5.60 -16.65 8.31
C SER A 150 -6.40 -15.56 7.58
N ASP A 151 -7.25 -15.94 6.62
CA ASP A 151 -8.10 -15.02 5.86
C ASP A 151 -9.03 -14.19 6.78
N ARG A 152 -9.69 -14.83 7.74
CA ARG A 152 -10.55 -14.13 8.71
C ARG A 152 -9.75 -13.16 9.58
N ASN A 153 -8.58 -13.57 10.05
CA ASN A 153 -7.71 -12.73 10.86
C ASN A 153 -7.18 -11.53 10.07
N TYR A 154 -6.79 -11.75 8.82
CA TYR A 154 -6.37 -10.72 7.88
C TYR A 154 -7.49 -9.72 7.62
N THR A 155 -8.65 -10.19 7.19
CA THR A 155 -9.80 -9.34 6.85
C THR A 155 -10.31 -8.55 8.05
N ALA A 156 -10.37 -9.17 9.23
CA ALA A 156 -10.87 -8.50 10.43
C ALA A 156 -9.85 -7.55 11.07
N GLY A 157 -8.55 -7.87 11.03
CA GLY A 157 -7.50 -7.18 11.77
C GLY A 157 -6.62 -6.22 10.96
N PHE A 158 -6.46 -6.49 9.66
CA PHE A 158 -5.45 -5.84 8.82
C PHE A 158 -6.00 -5.21 7.54
N ILE A 159 -7.28 -5.43 7.23
CA ILE A 159 -8.03 -4.56 6.30
C ILE A 159 -8.74 -3.51 7.12
N TRP A 160 -8.51 -2.23 6.85
CA TRP A 160 -8.97 -1.13 7.72
C TRP A 160 -10.19 -0.41 7.18
N VAL A 161 -10.15 0.05 5.95
CA VAL A 161 -11.24 0.83 5.32
C VAL A 161 -11.72 0.22 4.01
N PHE A 162 -10.89 -0.55 3.31
CA PHE A 162 -11.26 -1.10 2.02
C PHE A 162 -12.53 -1.96 2.11
N ARG A 163 -13.55 -1.58 1.33
CA ARG A 163 -14.89 -2.23 1.26
C ARG A 163 -15.64 -2.30 2.60
N LYS A 164 -15.29 -1.47 3.59
CA LYS A 164 -16.06 -1.35 4.83
C LYS A 164 -17.06 -0.21 4.75
N ALA A 165 -18.31 -0.48 5.12
CA ALA A 165 -19.36 0.55 5.18
C ALA A 165 -19.19 1.48 6.38
N PHE A 166 -18.68 0.95 7.50
CA PHE A 166 -18.47 1.69 8.74
C PHE A 166 -17.10 1.38 9.32
N VAL A 167 -16.40 2.42 9.74
CA VAL A 167 -15.05 2.32 10.30
C VAL A 167 -15.00 3.13 11.59
N LYS A 168 -14.37 2.58 12.62
CA LYS A 168 -14.02 3.32 13.84
C LYS A 168 -12.64 3.93 13.64
N ILE A 169 -12.56 5.25 13.72
CA ILE A 169 -11.29 5.99 13.56
C ILE A 169 -10.66 6.16 14.95
N PRO A 170 -9.40 5.74 15.15
CA PRO A 170 -8.64 6.05 16.36
C PRO A 170 -8.61 7.57 16.62
N GLN A 171 -8.65 7.98 17.89
CA GLN A 171 -8.75 9.39 18.27
C GLN A 171 -7.55 10.21 17.75
N ASP A 172 -6.35 9.66 17.80
CA ASP A 172 -5.13 10.25 17.28
C ASP A 172 -5.20 10.48 15.76
N LEU A 173 -5.68 9.48 15.00
CA LEU A 173 -5.87 9.58 13.57
C LEU A 173 -6.97 10.59 13.20
N TYR A 174 -8.07 10.60 13.96
CA TYR A 174 -9.13 11.61 13.80
C TYR A 174 -8.59 13.02 14.03
N ASN A 175 -7.83 13.23 15.09
CA ASN A 175 -7.22 14.52 15.39
C ASN A 175 -6.21 14.93 14.31
N GLN A 176 -5.50 13.97 13.73
CA GLN A 176 -4.65 14.22 12.57
C GLN A 176 -5.48 14.70 11.37
N TYR A 177 -6.58 14.02 11.03
CA TYR A 177 -7.47 14.45 9.94
C TYR A 177 -8.00 15.87 10.15
N LEU A 178 -8.31 16.23 11.40
CA LEU A 178 -8.75 17.58 11.76
C LEU A 178 -7.65 18.62 11.52
N ARG A 179 -6.41 18.33 11.94
CA ARG A 179 -5.27 19.24 11.74
C ARG A 179 -4.92 19.42 10.26
N GLU A 180 -5.01 18.36 9.47
CA GLU A 180 -4.77 18.39 8.03
C GLU A 180 -5.95 18.98 7.24
N GLY A 181 -7.04 19.40 7.90
CA GLY A 181 -8.19 20.01 7.25
C GLY A 181 -8.98 19.06 6.34
N LEU A 182 -8.93 17.74 6.60
CA LEU A 182 -9.60 16.73 5.77
C LEU A 182 -11.12 16.65 6.02
N PHE A 183 -11.61 17.28 7.07
CA PHE A 183 -13.05 17.38 7.33
C PHE A 183 -13.65 18.59 6.63
N ASN A 184 -14.84 18.40 6.05
CA ASN A 184 -15.60 19.52 5.51
C ASN A 184 -16.00 20.47 6.68
N PRO A 185 -15.51 21.72 6.70
CA PRO A 185 -15.79 22.66 7.81
C PRO A 185 -17.27 23.07 7.86
N THR A 186 -18.02 22.86 6.78
CA THR A 186 -19.46 23.14 6.70
C THR A 186 -20.32 21.92 7.05
N HIS A 187 -19.70 20.76 7.33
CA HIS A 187 -20.43 19.56 7.72
C HIS A 187 -21.18 19.79 9.04
N LYS A 188 -22.50 19.67 9.00
CA LYS A 188 -23.35 19.63 10.20
C LYS A 188 -23.64 18.18 10.55
N ILE A 189 -23.18 17.75 11.73
CA ILE A 189 -23.50 16.42 12.26
C ILE A 189 -25.03 16.29 12.38
N GLY A 190 -25.61 15.28 11.75
CA GLY A 190 -27.07 15.06 11.72
C GLY A 190 -27.83 15.81 10.60
N GLY A 191 -27.14 16.58 9.76
CA GLY A 191 -27.73 17.15 8.54
C GLY A 191 -27.78 16.14 7.39
N LEU A 192 -28.89 16.09 6.65
CA LEU A 192 -28.99 15.35 5.39
C LEU A 192 -27.99 15.91 4.37
N ILE A 193 -26.98 15.12 4.02
CA ILE A 193 -26.10 15.43 2.88
C ILE A 193 -26.67 14.71 1.67
N PHE A 194 -27.27 15.48 0.76
CA PHE A 194 -27.47 15.04 -0.61
C PHE A 194 -26.08 15.01 -1.27
N LEU A 195 -25.46 13.83 -1.31
CA LEU A 195 -24.36 13.55 -2.22
C LEU A 195 -24.95 13.62 -3.64
N PHE A 196 -24.80 14.77 -4.29
CA PHE A 196 -24.98 14.85 -5.74
C PHE A 196 -23.84 14.05 -6.38
N CYS A 197 -24.11 12.79 -6.69
CA CYS A 197 -23.37 12.10 -7.73
C CYS A 197 -23.67 12.82 -9.04
N LEU A 198 -22.71 13.63 -9.52
CA LEU A 198 -22.70 14.04 -10.91
C LEU A 198 -22.38 12.79 -11.74
N SER A 199 -23.40 12.36 -12.49
CA SER A 199 -23.36 11.35 -13.55
C SER A 199 -22.54 11.81 -14.74
#